data_AF-A0A2T0BCK7-F1
#
_entry.id   AF-A0A2T0BCK7-F1
#
_cell.length_a   1.000
_cell.length_b   1.000
_cell.length_c   1.000
_cell.angle_alpha   90.00
_cell.angle_beta   90.00
_cell.angle_gamma   90.00
#
_symmetry.space_group_name_H-M   'P 1'
#
loop_
_entity.id
_entity.type
_entity.pdbx_description
1 polymer ?
#
loop_
_entity_poly.entity_id
_entity_poly.type
_entity_poly.pdbx_seq_one_letter_code
_entity_poly.pdbx_strand_id
1 'polypeptide(L)'
;MEEKYIYRKYLRKPAKFFLFIEFMFIISYATVSLGLASRVKTTNSPTLWSIILGVGIGIIVLLSLEFLFIYLVMYRKFKKINVTLTEEGIVYNNIKGETRIPYENIQALKFPSIKYTGGWVKIIHINGNIRLTVVLENIGDMLTALKESLDKRNMSTVYNEKKMYSFFKTAKYSDNSWERIYENIKFFIVYIVLNLGVIAIFSRYFTTTPIYIFLVIGSILGPFIPYLISEIILGRKLAKGSFKNCFSAPERDKPFENKLYKWLFGIYMIIYCMLLIILK
;
A
#
# COMPACT_ATOMS: atom_id res chain seq x y z
N MET A 1 12.96 13.43 24.84
CA MET A 1 13.50 13.26 23.48
C MET A 1 12.38 13.61 22.51
N GLU A 2 12.57 14.63 21.68
CA GLU A 2 11.53 15.04 20.71
C GLU A 2 11.45 14.00 19.57
N GLU A 3 10.35 13.26 19.52
CA GLU A 3 10.11 12.31 18.44
C GLU A 3 9.24 12.92 17.35
N LYS A 4 9.76 12.91 16.13
CA LYS A 4 9.10 13.47 14.95
C LYS A 4 8.52 12.36 14.08
N TYR A 5 7.20 12.39 13.91
CA TYR A 5 6.44 11.45 13.10
C TYR A 5 6.03 12.11 11.78
N ILE A 6 6.26 11.42 10.67
CA ILE A 6 6.05 11.94 9.31
C ILE A 6 5.21 10.95 8.49
N TYR A 7 4.58 11.43 7.42
CA TYR A 7 3.80 10.55 6.54
C TYR A 7 4.69 9.53 5.83
N ARG A 8 4.15 8.36 5.50
CA ARG A 8 4.87 7.28 4.81
C ARG A 8 5.56 7.73 3.52
N LYS A 9 6.72 7.13 3.25
CA LYS A 9 7.54 7.38 2.05
C LYS A 9 6.75 7.36 0.73
N TYR A 10 5.80 6.45 0.52
CA TYR A 10 5.00 6.41 -0.72
C TYR A 10 4.10 7.64 -0.89
N LEU A 11 3.64 8.27 0.20
CA LEU A 11 2.91 9.54 0.13
C LEU A 11 3.84 10.74 -0.05
N ARG A 12 5.05 10.70 0.54
CA ARG A 12 6.03 11.78 0.40
C ARG A 12 6.77 11.76 -0.94
N LYS A 13 6.97 10.59 -1.53
CA LYS A 13 7.72 10.35 -2.77
C LYS A 13 6.95 9.42 -3.72
N PRO A 14 5.74 9.80 -4.17
CA PRO A 14 4.87 8.93 -4.96
C PRO A 14 5.39 8.67 -6.39
N ALA A 15 6.31 9.49 -6.90
CA ALA A 15 6.84 9.35 -8.25
C ALA A 15 7.35 7.93 -8.55
N LYS A 16 8.00 7.27 -7.59
CA LYS A 16 8.45 5.87 -7.78
C LYS A 16 7.29 4.90 -7.96
N PHE A 17 6.16 5.14 -7.29
CA PHE A 17 4.97 4.33 -7.39
C PHE A 17 4.22 4.60 -8.71
N PHE A 18 4.14 5.87 -9.14
CA PHE A 18 3.55 6.24 -10.44
C PHE A 18 4.35 5.66 -11.61
N LEU A 19 5.67 5.82 -11.61
CA LEU A 19 6.55 5.20 -12.61
C LEU A 19 6.41 3.68 -12.63
N PHE A 20 6.21 3.05 -11.47
CA PHE A 20 5.94 1.63 -11.40
C PHE A 20 4.63 1.27 -12.12
N ILE A 21 3.53 1.99 -11.87
CA ILE A 21 2.25 1.74 -12.58
C ILE A 21 2.39 1.94 -14.09
N GLU A 22 3.05 3.02 -14.52
CA GLU A 22 3.31 3.27 -15.95
C GLU A 22 4.12 2.14 -16.59
N PHE A 23 5.18 1.69 -15.92
CA PHE A 23 5.99 0.56 -16.36
C PHE A 23 5.16 -0.72 -16.51
N MET A 24 4.29 -1.01 -15.54
CA MET A 24 3.38 -2.16 -15.60
C MET A 24 2.40 -2.06 -16.76
N PHE A 25 1.86 -0.87 -17.02
CA PHE A 25 1.02 -0.62 -18.18
C PHE A 25 1.79 -0.86 -19.48
N ILE A 26 2.99 -0.29 -19.63
CA ILE A 26 3.83 -0.44 -20.83
C ILE A 26 4.10 -1.91 -21.13
N ILE A 27 4.55 -2.69 -20.12
CA ILE A 27 4.85 -4.11 -20.34
C ILE A 27 3.59 -4.88 -20.70
N SER A 28 2.49 -4.67 -19.99
CA SER A 28 1.22 -5.36 -20.27
C SER A 28 0.72 -5.05 -21.68
N TYR A 29 0.79 -3.78 -22.07
CA TYR A 29 0.42 -3.31 -23.40
C TYR A 29 1.30 -3.93 -24.49
N ALA A 30 2.61 -3.97 -24.27
CA ALA A 30 3.57 -4.61 -25.17
C ALA A 30 3.30 -6.12 -25.28
N THR A 31 3.03 -6.80 -24.16
CA THR A 31 2.68 -8.23 -24.16
C THR A 31 1.44 -8.48 -25.01
N VAL A 32 0.33 -7.75 -24.77
CA VAL A 32 -0.90 -7.89 -25.56
C VAL A 32 -0.63 -7.66 -27.04
N SER A 33 0.06 -6.57 -27.38
CA SER A 33 0.37 -6.21 -28.76
C SER A 33 1.19 -7.30 -29.47
N LEU A 34 2.21 -7.84 -28.81
CA LEU A 34 3.02 -8.94 -29.33
C LEU A 34 2.22 -10.23 -29.50
N GLY A 35 1.34 -10.57 -28.55
CA GLY A 35 0.51 -11.75 -28.66
C GLY A 35 -0.57 -11.66 -29.74
N LEU A 36 -1.10 -10.45 -29.99
CA LEU A 36 -1.97 -10.22 -31.15
C LEU A 36 -1.18 -10.33 -32.46
N ALA A 37 0.03 -9.73 -32.53
CA ALA A 37 0.92 -9.83 -33.69
C ALA A 37 1.22 -11.28 -34.06
N SER A 38 1.46 -12.13 -33.06
CA SER A 38 1.87 -13.52 -33.26
C SER A 38 0.74 -14.42 -33.80
N ARG A 39 -0.52 -13.99 -33.65
CA ARG A 39 -1.74 -14.73 -34.03
C ARG A 39 -2.33 -14.33 -35.36
N VAL A 40 -2.22 -13.05 -35.72
CA VAL A 40 -2.78 -12.54 -36.97
C VAL A 40 -1.88 -12.98 -38.11
N LYS A 41 -2.27 -14.02 -38.86
CA LYS A 41 -1.52 -14.52 -40.02
C LYS A 41 -1.42 -13.53 -41.19
N THR A 42 -2.25 -12.50 -41.22
CA THR A 42 -2.53 -11.74 -42.46
C THR A 42 -3.00 -10.31 -42.18
N THR A 43 -2.16 -9.46 -41.58
CA THR A 43 -2.25 -8.01 -41.83
C THR A 43 -0.93 -7.33 -41.51
N ASN A 44 -0.02 -7.34 -42.49
CA ASN A 44 0.98 -6.29 -42.65
C ASN A 44 0.25 -4.99 -43.06
N SER A 45 -0.66 -4.50 -42.23
CA SER A 45 -1.27 -3.19 -42.39
C SER A 45 -0.50 -2.23 -41.48
N PRO A 46 0.43 -1.43 -42.03
CA PRO A 46 1.15 -0.41 -41.27
C PRO A 46 0.19 0.52 -40.52
N THR A 47 -0.97 0.79 -41.10
CA THR A 47 -2.03 1.63 -40.52
C THR A 47 -2.55 1.05 -39.20
N LEU A 48 -2.84 -0.26 -39.14
CA LEU A 48 -3.34 -0.90 -37.92
C LEU A 48 -2.29 -0.87 -36.80
N TRP A 49 -1.01 -1.15 -37.13
CA TRP A 49 0.08 -1.08 -36.15
C TRP A 49 0.35 0.36 -35.67
N SER A 50 0.23 1.33 -36.56
CA SER A 50 0.36 2.75 -36.21
C SER A 50 -0.75 3.20 -35.28
N ILE A 51 -1.99 2.75 -35.50
CA ILE A 51 -3.13 3.03 -34.61
C ILE A 51 -2.89 2.40 -33.23
N ILE A 52 -2.49 1.12 -33.17
CA ILE A 52 -2.17 0.44 -31.91
C ILE A 52 -1.11 1.26 -31.15
N LEU A 53 0.07 1.48 -31.76
CA LEU A 53 1.14 2.25 -31.12
C LEU A 53 0.70 3.66 -30.69
N GLY A 54 -0.06 4.37 -31.53
CA GLY A 54 -0.60 5.69 -31.22
C GLY A 54 -1.53 5.68 -30.01
N VAL A 55 -2.42 4.69 -29.90
CA VAL A 55 -3.30 4.51 -28.73
C VAL A 55 -2.48 4.21 -27.48
N GLY A 56 -1.47 3.33 -27.58
CA GLY A 56 -0.59 3.00 -26.44
C GLY A 56 0.14 4.23 -25.91
N ILE A 57 0.77 5.00 -26.80
CA ILE A 57 1.47 6.25 -26.44
C ILE A 57 0.49 7.28 -25.87
N GLY A 58 -0.68 7.45 -26.49
CA GLY A 58 -1.72 8.38 -26.02
C GLY A 58 -2.17 8.08 -24.59
N ILE A 59 -2.39 6.80 -24.26
CA ILE A 59 -2.76 6.39 -22.89
C ILE A 59 -1.62 6.64 -21.91
N ILE A 60 -0.36 6.36 -22.28
CA ILE A 60 0.79 6.64 -21.41
C ILE A 60 0.88 8.13 -21.10
N VAL A 61 0.77 9.00 -22.11
CA VAL A 61 0.80 10.46 -21.93
C VAL A 61 -0.35 10.90 -21.02
N LEU A 62 -1.55 10.39 -21.23
CA LEU A 62 -2.71 10.71 -20.39
C LEU A 62 -2.51 10.29 -18.93
N LEU A 63 -2.01 9.07 -18.70
CA LEU A 63 -1.68 8.56 -17.36
C LEU A 63 -0.62 9.42 -16.67
N SER A 64 0.44 9.81 -17.39
CA SER A 64 1.49 10.67 -16.84
C SER A 64 0.96 12.04 -16.44
N LEU A 65 0.07 12.64 -17.25
CA LEU A 65 -0.58 13.90 -16.93
C LEU A 65 -1.49 13.77 -15.70
N GLU A 66 -2.25 12.67 -15.60
CA GLU A 66 -3.10 12.38 -14.44
C GLU A 66 -2.25 12.22 -13.16
N PHE A 67 -1.16 11.46 -13.21
CA PHE A 67 -0.24 11.31 -12.08
C PHE A 67 0.43 12.62 -11.69
N LEU A 68 0.78 13.47 -12.65
CA LEU A 68 1.30 14.81 -12.39
C LEU A 68 0.23 15.67 -11.67
N PHE A 69 -1.01 15.64 -12.15
CA PHE A 69 -2.12 16.34 -11.51
C PHE A 69 -2.36 15.86 -10.08
N ILE A 70 -2.47 14.54 -9.87
CA ILE A 70 -2.63 13.92 -8.55
C ILE A 70 -1.46 14.30 -7.62
N TYR A 71 -0.22 14.32 -8.14
CA TYR A 71 0.94 14.73 -7.38
C TYR A 71 0.82 16.19 -6.89
N LEU A 72 0.48 17.10 -7.80
CA LEU A 72 0.38 18.53 -7.52
C LEU A 72 -0.80 18.86 -6.60
N VAL A 73 -1.95 18.23 -6.78
CA VAL A 73 -3.15 18.53 -5.98
C VAL A 73 -3.10 17.82 -4.62
N MET A 74 -2.72 16.54 -4.59
CA MET A 74 -2.88 15.71 -3.41
C MET A 74 -1.58 15.40 -2.69
N TYR A 75 -0.52 14.97 -3.37
CA TYR A 75 0.63 14.36 -2.68
C TYR A 75 1.66 15.37 -2.17
N ARG A 76 1.84 16.51 -2.85
CA ARG A 76 2.85 17.53 -2.45
C ARG A 76 2.71 17.98 -0.99
N LYS A 77 1.50 17.96 -0.44
CA LYS A 77 1.22 18.36 0.94
C LYS A 77 1.86 17.46 1.99
N PHE A 78 1.93 16.16 1.75
CA PHE A 78 2.41 15.19 2.74
C PHE A 78 3.89 15.36 3.05
N LYS A 79 4.67 16.03 2.18
CA LYS A 79 6.07 16.40 2.47
C LYS A 79 6.20 17.42 3.60
N LYS A 80 5.18 18.27 3.80
CA LYS A 80 5.19 19.34 4.79
C LYS A 80 4.57 18.93 6.12
N ILE A 81 3.72 17.89 6.11
CA ILE A 81 2.99 17.50 7.32
C ILE A 81 3.86 16.63 8.22
N ASN A 82 4.01 17.04 9.47
CA ASN A 82 4.70 16.28 10.51
C ASN A 82 4.06 16.53 11.88
N VAL A 83 4.21 15.57 12.77
CA VAL A 83 3.72 15.63 14.15
C VAL A 83 4.91 15.40 15.07
N THR A 84 5.11 16.29 16.02
CA THR A 84 6.15 16.13 17.05
C THR A 84 5.47 16.08 18.42
N LEU A 85 5.84 15.10 19.23
CA LEU A 85 5.46 15.08 20.64
C LEU A 85 6.57 15.77 21.45
N THR A 86 6.19 16.80 22.19
CA THR A 86 7.07 17.56 23.09
C THR A 86 6.63 17.34 24.54
N GLU A 87 7.38 17.90 25.49
CA GLU A 87 7.02 17.83 26.91
C GLU A 87 5.74 18.62 27.24
N GLU A 88 5.49 19.72 26.52
CA GLU A 88 4.35 20.61 26.78
C GLU A 88 3.09 20.22 25.99
N GLY A 89 3.26 19.56 24.84
CA GLY A 89 2.14 19.18 23.99
C GLY A 89 2.52 18.60 22.64
N ILE A 90 1.57 18.68 21.71
CA ILE A 90 1.69 18.18 20.34
C ILE A 90 1.96 19.37 19.40
N VAL A 91 3.03 19.29 18.62
CA VAL A 91 3.31 20.24 17.55
C VAL A 91 2.88 19.61 16.22
N TYR A 92 1.83 20.15 15.61
CA TYR A 92 1.31 19.71 14.33
C TYR A 92 1.66 20.72 13.23
N ASN A 93 2.59 20.35 12.36
CA ASN A 93 2.96 21.14 11.20
C ASN A 93 2.16 20.69 9.99
N ASN A 94 1.52 21.62 9.28
CA ASN A 94 0.79 21.34 8.05
C ASN A 94 1.04 22.43 6.98
N ILE A 95 0.31 22.41 5.86
CA ILE A 95 0.48 23.42 4.79
C ILE A 95 0.08 24.83 5.24
N LYS A 96 -0.91 24.94 6.13
CA LYS A 96 -1.46 26.20 6.65
C LYS A 96 -0.58 26.81 7.74
N GLY A 97 0.32 26.03 8.35
CA GLY A 97 1.24 26.50 9.38
C GLY A 97 1.47 25.48 10.50
N GLU A 98 2.07 25.95 11.57
CA GLU A 98 2.28 25.20 12.81
C GLU A 98 1.07 25.37 13.74
N THR A 99 0.61 24.28 14.35
CA THR A 99 -0.42 24.28 15.38
C THR A 99 0.13 23.58 16.62
N ARG A 100 0.27 24.32 17.71
CA ARG A 100 0.68 23.77 19.01
C ARG A 100 -0.55 23.45 19.84
N ILE A 101 -0.63 22.22 20.34
CA ILE A 101 -1.74 21.72 21.15
C ILE A 101 -1.16 21.31 22.50
N PRO A 102 -1.23 22.17 23.54
CA PRO A 102 -0.90 21.79 24.90
C PRO A 102 -1.71 20.58 25.35
N TYR A 103 -1.13 19.69 26.16
CA TYR A 103 -1.84 18.48 26.61
C TYR A 103 -3.13 18.81 27.38
N GLU A 104 -3.09 19.87 28.20
CA GLU A 104 -4.23 20.37 28.97
C GLU A 104 -5.41 20.80 28.09
N ASN A 105 -5.13 21.22 26.86
CA ASN A 105 -6.16 21.65 25.91
C ASN A 105 -6.83 20.48 25.18
N ILE A 106 -6.37 19.23 25.39
CA ILE A 106 -6.95 18.04 24.78
C ILE A 106 -8.22 17.64 25.54
N GLN A 107 -9.37 17.78 24.88
CA GLN A 107 -10.67 17.45 25.45
C GLN A 107 -11.01 15.97 25.28
N ALA A 108 -10.65 15.38 24.13
CA ALA A 108 -10.95 13.98 23.85
C ALA A 108 -10.09 13.39 22.73
N LEU A 109 -9.74 12.12 22.87
CA LEU A 109 -9.22 11.26 21.81
C LEU A 109 -10.32 10.34 21.29
N LYS A 110 -10.76 10.56 20.05
CA LYS A 110 -11.72 9.69 19.37
C LYS A 110 -11.00 8.79 18.37
N PHE A 111 -11.34 7.51 18.38
CA PHE A 111 -10.81 6.51 17.45
C PHE A 111 -11.94 5.96 16.57
N PRO A 112 -12.48 6.76 15.65
CA PRO A 112 -13.41 6.26 14.64
C PRO A 112 -12.68 5.20 13.79
N SER A 113 -13.21 3.99 13.78
CA SER A 113 -12.82 2.97 12.82
C SER A 113 -13.67 3.16 11.55
N ILE A 114 -13.03 3.18 10.37
CA ILE A 114 -13.74 2.76 9.17
C ILE A 114 -13.48 1.26 9.02
N LYS A 115 -14.57 0.52 8.84
CA LYS A 115 -14.52 -0.90 8.49
C LYS A 115 -13.67 -1.04 7.21
N TYR A 116 -12.62 -1.84 7.25
CA TYR A 116 -11.78 -2.21 6.09
C TYR A 116 -10.76 -1.19 5.53
N THR A 117 -10.71 0.07 5.98
CA THR A 117 -9.79 1.10 5.39
C THR A 117 -8.73 1.65 6.35
N GLY A 118 -8.56 1.03 7.51
CA GLY A 118 -7.65 1.54 8.54
C GLY A 118 -8.25 2.72 9.30
N GLY A 119 -7.88 2.84 10.57
CA GLY A 119 -8.45 3.83 11.48
C GLY A 119 -7.77 5.21 11.36
N TRP A 120 -8.32 6.16 12.10
CA TRP A 120 -7.60 7.36 12.50
C TRP A 120 -7.87 7.68 13.96
N VAL A 121 -6.96 8.44 14.56
CA VAL A 121 -7.20 9.14 15.79
C VAL A 121 -7.59 10.58 15.48
N LYS A 122 -8.67 11.04 16.09
CA LYS A 122 -9.10 12.43 16.09
C LYS A 122 -8.80 13.00 17.47
N ILE A 123 -7.85 13.91 17.53
CA ILE A 123 -7.47 14.64 18.74
C ILE A 123 -8.31 15.91 18.75
N ILE A 124 -9.26 16.00 19.69
CA ILE A 124 -10.14 17.16 19.87
C ILE A 124 -9.51 18.04 20.94
N HIS A 125 -9.31 19.32 20.61
CA HIS A 125 -8.77 20.32 21.51
C HIS A 125 -9.63 21.58 21.49
N ILE A 126 -9.43 22.50 22.44
CA ILE A 126 -10.25 23.72 22.60
C ILE A 126 -10.38 24.51 21.28
N ASN A 127 -9.27 24.65 20.55
CA ASN A 127 -9.21 25.43 19.30
C ASN A 127 -9.54 24.62 18.02
N GLY A 128 -10.06 23.39 18.13
CA GLY A 128 -10.43 22.60 16.96
C GLY A 128 -10.10 21.10 17.08
N ASN A 129 -9.68 20.51 15.96
CA ASN A 129 -9.29 19.10 15.96
C ASN A 129 -8.24 18.80 14.89
N ILE A 130 -7.41 17.79 15.17
CA ILE A 130 -6.50 17.20 14.19
C ILE A 130 -6.83 15.72 13.99
N ARG A 131 -6.64 15.24 12.76
CA ARG A 131 -6.88 13.84 12.36
C ARG A 131 -5.57 13.21 11.92
N LEU A 132 -5.16 12.14 12.62
CA LEU A 132 -3.94 11.38 12.31
C LEU A 132 -4.32 9.95 11.91
N THR A 133 -3.93 9.55 10.72
CA THR A 133 -4.24 8.24 10.12
C THR A 133 -3.09 7.25 10.29
N VAL A 134 -3.35 5.95 10.12
CA VAL A 134 -2.33 4.88 10.10
C VAL A 134 -1.22 5.05 9.03
N VAL A 135 -1.35 6.05 8.16
CA VAL A 135 -0.35 6.41 7.14
C VAL A 135 0.77 7.31 7.67
N LEU A 136 0.68 7.76 8.93
CA LEU A 136 1.82 8.36 9.63
C LEU A 136 2.77 7.23 10.07
N GLU A 137 4.05 7.35 9.75
CA GLU A 137 5.09 6.38 10.13
C GLU A 137 5.16 6.27 11.66
N ASN A 138 5.18 5.04 12.18
CA ASN A 138 5.31 4.75 13.63
C ASN A 138 4.23 5.41 14.50
N ILE A 139 3.03 5.61 13.97
CA ILE A 139 1.92 6.19 14.74
C ILE A 139 1.50 5.31 15.93
N GLY A 140 1.83 4.01 15.91
CA GLY A 140 1.70 3.14 17.08
C GLY A 140 2.56 3.62 18.25
N ASP A 141 3.82 3.97 17.98
CA ASP A 141 4.76 4.47 19.00
C ASP A 141 4.38 5.87 19.47
N MET A 142 4.00 6.75 18.54
CA MET A 142 3.42 8.05 18.87
C MET A 142 2.22 7.91 19.82
N LEU A 143 1.36 6.92 19.60
CA LEU A 143 0.18 6.72 20.43
C LEU A 143 0.56 6.25 21.85
N THR A 144 1.57 5.39 21.97
CA THR A 144 2.11 4.96 23.27
C THR A 144 2.73 6.12 24.02
N ALA A 145 3.59 6.91 23.37
CA ALA A 145 4.19 8.11 23.96
C ALA A 145 3.15 9.18 24.37
N LEU A 146 2.10 9.35 23.55
CA LEU A 146 0.97 10.22 23.88
C LEU A 146 0.20 9.70 25.10
N LYS A 147 -0.04 8.39 25.19
CA LYS A 147 -0.68 7.76 26.36
C LYS A 147 0.09 8.04 27.63
N GLU A 148 1.40 7.77 27.61
CA GLU A 148 2.28 7.98 28.77
C GLU A 148 2.31 9.45 29.20
N SER A 149 2.33 10.38 28.23
CA SER A 149 2.32 11.82 28.51
C SER A 149 1.02 12.27 29.17
N LEU A 150 -0.12 11.73 28.75
CA LEU A 150 -1.44 12.01 29.34
C LEU A 150 -1.61 11.35 30.71
N ASP A 151 -1.16 10.11 30.88
CA ASP A 151 -1.25 9.38 32.14
C ASP A 151 -0.40 10.03 33.24
N LYS A 152 0.81 10.49 32.91
CA LYS A 152 1.67 11.28 33.82
C LYS A 152 0.99 12.56 34.32
N ARG A 153 0.00 13.07 33.59
CA ARG A 153 -0.78 14.29 33.91
C ARG A 153 -2.16 13.97 34.51
N ASN A 154 -2.43 12.71 34.86
CA ASN A 154 -3.73 12.24 35.33
C ASN A 154 -4.88 12.51 34.33
N MET A 155 -4.58 12.60 33.03
CA MET A 155 -5.55 12.86 31.96
C MET A 155 -6.06 11.59 31.29
N SER A 156 -6.07 10.45 31.98
CA SER A 156 -6.51 9.17 31.41
C SER A 156 -7.98 9.16 30.97
N THR A 157 -8.79 10.09 31.48
CA THR A 157 -10.21 10.27 31.14
C THR A 157 -10.45 10.77 29.72
N VAL A 158 -9.46 11.41 29.08
CA VAL A 158 -9.63 11.99 27.74
C VAL A 158 -9.64 10.94 26.63
N TYR A 159 -9.29 9.70 26.92
CA TYR A 159 -9.22 8.63 25.93
C TYR A 159 -9.90 7.35 26.39
N ASN A 160 -10.37 6.56 25.42
CA ASN A 160 -10.89 5.22 25.69
C ASN A 160 -9.81 4.18 25.44
N GLU A 161 -9.31 3.56 26.51
CA GLU A 161 -8.18 2.61 26.46
C GLU A 161 -8.43 1.46 25.48
N LYS A 162 -9.63 0.86 25.47
CA LYS A 162 -9.97 -0.25 24.58
C LYS A 162 -9.88 0.16 23.10
N LYS A 163 -10.42 1.33 22.76
CA LYS A 163 -10.39 1.86 21.38
C LYS A 163 -8.98 2.29 20.97
N MET A 164 -8.24 2.91 21.89
CA MET A 164 -6.84 3.30 21.69
C MET A 164 -5.97 2.07 21.40
N TYR A 165 -6.12 1.00 22.18
CA TYR A 165 -5.40 -0.27 21.95
C TYR A 165 -5.77 -0.92 20.62
N SER A 166 -7.05 -0.88 20.23
CA SER A 166 -7.46 -1.39 18.91
C SER A 166 -6.82 -0.61 17.77
N PHE A 167 -6.72 0.71 17.90
CA PHE A 167 -6.03 1.56 16.92
C PHE A 167 -4.53 1.28 16.89
N PHE A 168 -3.88 1.15 18.06
CA PHE A 168 -2.48 0.75 18.19
C PHE A 168 -2.16 -0.54 17.43
N LYS A 169 -2.94 -1.61 17.62
CA LYS A 169 -2.75 -2.86 16.89
C LYS A 169 -2.84 -2.68 15.37
N THR A 170 -3.79 -1.85 14.93
CA THR A 170 -3.98 -1.54 13.50
C THR A 170 -2.79 -0.75 12.96
N ALA A 171 -2.29 0.23 13.73
CA ALA A 171 -1.12 1.03 13.39
C ALA A 171 0.13 0.17 13.25
N LYS A 172 0.45 -0.65 14.26
CA LYS A 172 1.61 -1.57 14.24
C LYS A 172 1.52 -2.59 13.10
N TYR A 173 0.34 -3.16 12.87
CA TYR A 173 0.15 -4.02 11.71
C TYR A 173 0.38 -3.28 10.40
N SER A 174 -0.14 -2.06 10.28
CA SER A 174 0.04 -1.24 9.08
C SER A 174 1.50 -0.86 8.84
N ASP A 175 2.26 -0.53 9.90
CA ASP A 175 3.71 -0.31 9.81
C ASP A 175 4.41 -1.53 9.22
N ASN A 176 4.18 -2.70 9.81
CA ASN A 176 4.78 -3.95 9.33
C ASN A 176 4.35 -4.30 7.90
N SER A 177 3.08 -4.07 7.55
CA SER A 177 2.54 -4.34 6.21
C SER A 177 3.19 -3.47 5.14
N TRP A 178 3.36 -2.16 5.41
CA TRP A 178 4.04 -1.26 4.48
C TRP A 178 5.51 -1.60 4.29
N GLU A 179 6.22 -1.96 5.36
CA GLU A 179 7.59 -2.43 5.24
C GLU A 179 7.69 -3.68 4.37
N ARG A 180 6.80 -4.66 4.55
CA ARG A 180 6.73 -5.86 3.69
C ARG A 180 6.49 -5.51 2.23
N ILE A 181 5.62 -4.53 1.93
CA ILE A 181 5.44 -4.05 0.55
C ILE A 181 6.76 -3.50 0.01
N TYR A 182 7.45 -2.64 0.76
CA TYR A 182 8.69 -2.03 0.29
C TYR A 182 9.82 -3.06 0.08
N GLU A 183 9.92 -4.05 0.96
CA GLU A 183 10.90 -5.13 0.85
C GLU A 183 10.57 -6.06 -0.34
N ASN A 184 9.28 -6.36 -0.57
CA ASN A 184 8.86 -7.37 -1.53
C ASN A 184 8.47 -6.82 -2.91
N ILE A 185 8.31 -5.50 -3.09
CA ILE A 185 7.83 -4.91 -4.35
C ILE A 185 8.66 -5.38 -5.56
N LYS A 186 9.98 -5.51 -5.42
CA LYS A 186 10.85 -5.99 -6.51
C LYS A 186 10.52 -7.41 -6.92
N PHE A 187 10.18 -8.29 -5.98
CA PHE A 187 9.77 -9.66 -6.30
C PHE A 187 8.44 -9.68 -7.04
N PHE A 188 7.46 -8.84 -6.65
CA PHE A 188 6.21 -8.70 -7.42
C PHE A 188 6.45 -8.32 -8.87
N ILE A 189 7.35 -7.35 -9.10
CA ILE A 189 7.73 -6.94 -10.45
C ILE A 189 8.26 -8.13 -11.24
N VAL A 190 9.21 -8.87 -10.66
CA VAL A 190 9.80 -10.05 -11.30
C VAL A 190 8.73 -11.09 -11.62
N TYR A 191 7.85 -11.43 -10.69
CA TYR A 191 6.77 -12.39 -10.93
C TYR A 191 5.85 -11.97 -12.07
N ILE A 192 5.41 -10.71 -12.08
CA ILE A 192 4.50 -10.24 -13.14
C ILE A 192 5.20 -10.24 -14.50
N VAL A 193 6.45 -9.77 -14.56
CA VAL A 193 7.24 -9.79 -15.80
C VAL A 193 7.44 -11.22 -16.31
N LEU A 194 7.78 -12.16 -15.42
CA LEU A 194 7.93 -13.57 -15.78
C LEU A 194 6.62 -14.16 -16.30
N ASN A 195 5.50 -13.93 -15.61
CA ASN A 195 4.18 -14.41 -16.04
C ASN A 195 3.80 -13.85 -17.41
N LEU A 196 3.98 -12.54 -17.63
CA LEU A 196 3.73 -11.89 -18.91
C LEU A 196 4.66 -12.42 -20.01
N GLY A 197 5.92 -12.68 -19.71
CA GLY A 197 6.89 -13.31 -20.62
C GLY A 197 6.46 -14.72 -21.05
N VAL A 198 6.04 -15.55 -20.09
CA VAL A 198 5.50 -16.89 -20.36
C VAL A 198 4.27 -16.79 -21.27
N ILE A 199 3.32 -15.91 -20.96
CA ILE A 199 2.15 -15.71 -21.81
C ILE A 199 2.50 -15.22 -23.22
N ALA A 200 3.48 -14.33 -23.35
CA ALA A 200 3.93 -13.86 -24.65
C ALA A 200 4.46 -15.02 -25.50
N ILE A 201 5.28 -15.90 -24.91
CA ILE A 201 5.84 -17.10 -25.58
C ILE A 201 4.73 -18.06 -25.99
N PHE A 202 3.79 -18.34 -25.08
CA PHE A 202 2.69 -19.26 -25.35
C PHE A 202 1.53 -18.65 -26.15
N SER A 203 1.64 -17.36 -26.52
CA SER A 203 0.55 -16.61 -27.15
C SER A 203 -0.05 -17.28 -28.38
N ARG A 204 0.72 -18.02 -29.19
CA ARG A 204 0.20 -18.71 -30.38
C ARG A 204 -0.63 -19.95 -30.09
N TYR A 205 -0.51 -20.49 -28.88
CA TYR A 205 -1.12 -21.77 -28.53
C TYR A 205 -2.52 -21.65 -27.95
N PHE A 206 -2.94 -20.46 -27.48
CA PHE A 206 -4.28 -20.34 -26.90
C PHE A 206 -5.36 -20.23 -27.97
N THR A 207 -6.43 -21.02 -27.79
CA THR A 207 -7.59 -21.15 -28.69
C THR A 207 -8.26 -19.84 -29.11
N THR A 208 -8.38 -18.84 -28.22
CA THR A 208 -9.11 -17.60 -28.53
C THR A 208 -8.44 -16.34 -27.98
N THR A 209 -8.74 -15.17 -28.58
CA THR A 209 -8.26 -13.86 -28.12
C THR A 209 -8.78 -13.46 -26.73
N PRO A 210 -10.05 -13.70 -26.36
CA PRO A 210 -10.53 -13.43 -25.01
C PRO A 210 -9.77 -14.20 -23.92
N ILE A 211 -9.48 -15.49 -24.13
CA ILE A 211 -8.73 -16.31 -23.17
C ILE A 211 -7.33 -15.73 -22.95
N TYR A 212 -6.67 -15.28 -24.02
CA TYR A 212 -5.37 -14.64 -23.93
C TYR A 212 -5.38 -13.35 -23.13
N ILE A 213 -6.33 -12.45 -23.40
CA ILE A 213 -6.48 -11.19 -22.65
C ILE A 213 -6.77 -11.50 -21.18
N PHE A 214 -7.63 -12.48 -20.88
CA PHE A 214 -7.92 -12.92 -19.52
C PHE A 214 -6.65 -13.40 -18.80
N LEU A 215 -5.81 -14.20 -19.46
CA LEU A 215 -4.55 -14.68 -18.88
C LEU A 215 -3.54 -13.55 -18.68
N VAL A 216 -3.46 -12.55 -19.58
CA VAL A 216 -2.64 -11.35 -19.37
C VAL A 216 -3.07 -10.61 -18.11
N ILE A 217 -4.37 -10.35 -17.95
CA ILE A 217 -4.91 -9.70 -16.73
C ILE A 217 -4.60 -10.55 -15.50
N GLY A 218 -4.81 -11.87 -15.58
CA GLY A 218 -4.49 -12.82 -14.52
C GLY A 218 -3.00 -12.87 -14.17
N SER A 219 -2.10 -12.53 -15.09
CA SER A 219 -0.66 -12.47 -14.85
C SER A 219 -0.22 -11.25 -14.07
N ILE A 220 -0.98 -10.16 -14.21
CA ILE A 220 -0.76 -8.92 -13.48
C ILE A 220 -1.41 -9.03 -12.10
N LEU A 221 -2.66 -9.47 -12.02
CA LEU A 221 -3.43 -9.51 -10.77
C LEU A 221 -3.18 -10.75 -9.93
N GLY A 222 -2.85 -11.88 -10.57
CA GLY A 222 -2.63 -13.17 -9.91
C GLY A 222 -1.61 -13.12 -8.78
N PRO A 223 -0.42 -12.50 -8.96
CA PRO A 223 0.58 -12.40 -7.91
C PRO A 223 0.11 -11.66 -6.64
N PHE A 224 -0.95 -10.85 -6.72
CA PHE A 224 -1.53 -10.20 -5.53
C PHE A 224 -2.32 -11.16 -4.64
N ILE A 225 -2.83 -12.29 -5.18
CA ILE A 225 -3.57 -13.29 -4.41
C ILE A 225 -2.73 -13.92 -3.29
N PRO A 226 -1.55 -14.53 -3.56
CA PRO A 226 -0.71 -15.10 -2.50
C PRO A 226 -0.27 -14.03 -1.49
N TYR A 227 -0.10 -12.78 -1.94
CA TYR A 227 0.18 -11.66 -1.04
C TYR A 227 -0.98 -11.37 -0.09
N LEU A 228 -2.20 -11.23 -0.58
CA LEU A 228 -3.38 -10.97 0.25
C LEU A 228 -3.60 -12.11 1.26
N ILE A 229 -3.43 -13.37 0.84
CA ILE A 229 -3.49 -14.53 1.73
C ILE A 229 -2.42 -14.43 2.82
N SER A 230 -1.18 -14.07 2.46
CA SER A 230 -0.09 -13.89 3.43
C SER A 230 -0.40 -12.80 4.46
N GLU A 231 -0.97 -11.67 4.03
CA GLU A 231 -1.34 -10.56 4.91
C GLU A 231 -2.43 -10.99 5.91
N ILE A 232 -3.41 -11.78 5.47
CA ILE A 232 -4.42 -12.34 6.38
C ILE A 232 -3.79 -13.24 7.44
N ILE A 233 -2.86 -14.11 7.05
CA ILE A 233 -2.16 -15.02 7.99
C ILE A 233 -1.30 -14.23 8.98
N LEU A 234 -0.52 -13.27 8.49
CA LEU A 234 0.34 -12.42 9.32
C LEU A 234 -0.47 -11.53 10.26
N GLY A 235 -1.59 -10.96 9.80
CA GLY A 235 -2.50 -10.19 10.62
C GLY A 235 -3.09 -11.01 11.76
N ARG A 236 -3.47 -12.27 11.50
CA ARG A 236 -3.92 -13.20 12.54
C ARG A 236 -2.81 -13.54 13.53
N LYS A 237 -1.57 -13.76 13.07
CA LYS A 237 -0.41 -14.03 13.95
C LYS A 237 -0.13 -12.84 14.88
N LEU A 238 -0.09 -11.62 14.34
CA LEU A 238 0.09 -10.40 15.14
C LEU A 238 -1.04 -10.22 16.15
N ALA A 239 -2.28 -10.41 15.73
CA ALA A 239 -3.44 -10.27 16.62
C ALA A 239 -3.42 -11.25 17.81
N LYS A 240 -2.93 -12.48 17.61
CA LYS A 240 -2.78 -13.49 18.67
C LYS A 240 -1.65 -13.18 19.65
N GLY A 241 -0.55 -12.58 19.18
CA GLY A 241 0.60 -12.25 20.02
C GLY A 241 0.55 -10.88 20.70
N SER A 242 -0.51 -10.09 20.50
CA SER A 242 -0.59 -8.73 21.06
C SER A 242 -1.18 -8.74 22.48
N PHE A 243 -0.51 -8.10 23.43
CA PHE A 243 -0.94 -8.05 24.83
C PHE A 243 -1.53 -6.68 25.19
N LYS A 244 -2.81 -6.67 25.60
CA LYS A 244 -3.54 -5.43 25.89
C LYS A 244 -2.94 -4.67 27.09
N ASN A 245 -2.61 -5.39 28.16
CA ASN A 245 -2.20 -4.79 29.43
C ASN A 245 -0.87 -4.02 29.30
N CYS A 246 0.02 -4.46 28.41
CA CYS A 246 1.33 -3.84 28.21
C CYS A 246 1.39 -2.95 26.96
N PHE A 247 0.27 -2.72 26.27
CA PHE A 247 0.23 -1.99 25.00
C PHE A 247 1.30 -2.47 24.00
N SER A 248 1.52 -3.77 23.94
CA SER A 248 2.61 -4.37 23.16
C SER A 248 2.09 -5.23 22.02
N ALA A 249 2.85 -5.22 20.92
CA ALA A 249 2.63 -6.08 19.76
C ALA A 249 3.93 -6.84 19.46
N PRO A 250 3.84 -8.09 18.98
CA PRO A 250 5.03 -8.86 18.64
C PRO A 250 5.79 -8.20 17.49
N GLU A 251 7.11 -8.26 17.55
CA GLU A 251 7.97 -7.82 16.47
C GLU A 251 7.83 -8.69 15.21
N ARG A 252 8.34 -8.19 14.09
CA ARG A 252 8.31 -8.89 12.81
C ARG A 252 9.20 -10.13 12.83
N ASP A 253 8.59 -11.29 12.61
CA ASP A 253 9.29 -12.56 12.39
C ASP A 253 9.64 -12.71 10.91
N LYS A 254 10.74 -12.06 10.48
CA LYS A 254 11.21 -12.08 9.09
C LYS A 254 11.46 -13.50 8.54
N PRO A 255 12.07 -14.44 9.29
CA PRO A 255 12.22 -15.82 8.82
C PRO A 255 10.89 -16.48 8.46
N PHE A 256 9.87 -16.34 9.33
CA PHE A 256 8.54 -16.86 9.06
C PHE A 256 7.88 -16.18 7.86
N GLU A 257 7.94 -14.84 7.78
CA GLU A 257 7.38 -14.07 6.65
C GLU A 257 7.97 -14.55 5.32
N ASN A 258 9.29 -14.66 5.23
CA ASN A 258 9.98 -15.12 4.02
C ASN A 258 9.61 -16.55 3.65
N LYS A 259 9.50 -17.45 4.63
CA LYS A 259 9.07 -18.84 4.40
C LYS A 259 7.63 -18.88 3.87
N LEU A 260 6.73 -18.09 4.46
CA LEU A 260 5.33 -18.00 4.05
C LEU A 260 5.18 -17.48 2.62
N TYR A 261 5.88 -16.40 2.28
CA TYR A 261 5.88 -15.85 0.92
C TYR A 261 6.39 -16.88 -0.10
N LYS A 262 7.55 -17.50 0.14
CA LYS A 262 8.09 -18.52 -0.77
C LYS A 262 7.11 -19.66 -1.02
N TRP A 263 6.46 -20.14 0.03
CA TRP A 263 5.51 -21.25 -0.07
C TRP A 263 4.26 -20.86 -0.87
N LEU A 264 3.63 -19.71 -0.54
CA LEU A 264 2.42 -19.26 -1.23
C LEU A 264 2.67 -18.88 -2.70
N PHE A 265 3.80 -18.22 -2.99
CA PHE A 265 4.17 -17.91 -4.37
C PHE A 265 4.56 -19.15 -5.17
N GLY A 266 5.21 -20.14 -4.54
CA GLY A 266 5.49 -21.43 -5.17
C GLY A 266 4.21 -22.16 -5.58
N ILE A 267 3.22 -22.24 -4.67
CA ILE A 267 1.90 -22.80 -4.97
C ILE A 267 1.22 -22.03 -6.10
N TYR A 268 1.24 -20.69 -6.04
CA TYR A 268 0.67 -19.85 -7.09
C TYR A 268 1.28 -20.16 -8.46
N MET A 269 2.60 -20.29 -8.58
CA MET A 269 3.26 -20.60 -9.85
C MET A 269 2.83 -21.97 -10.40
N ILE A 270 2.70 -22.98 -9.54
CA ILE A 270 2.23 -24.32 -9.95
C ILE A 270 0.79 -24.22 -10.50
N ILE A 271 -0.10 -23.54 -9.78
CA ILE A 271 -1.49 -23.32 -10.22
C ILE A 271 -1.54 -22.55 -11.54
N TYR A 272 -0.74 -21.49 -11.65
CA TYR A 272 -0.66 -20.67 -12.85
C TYR A 272 -0.20 -21.48 -14.06
N CYS A 273 0.85 -22.29 -13.93
CA CYS A 273 1.30 -23.19 -15.00
C CYS A 273 0.24 -24.25 -15.38
N MET A 274 -0.46 -24.84 -14.41
CA MET A 274 -1.56 -25.78 -14.69
C MET A 274 -2.69 -25.09 -15.48
N LEU A 275 -3.06 -23.86 -15.10
CA LEU A 275 -4.06 -23.08 -15.83
C LEU A 275 -3.63 -22.78 -17.26
N LEU A 276 -2.36 -22.46 -17.49
CA LEU A 276 -1.83 -22.25 -18.84
C LEU A 276 -1.92 -23.50 -19.72
N ILE A 277 -1.72 -24.69 -19.16
CA ILE A 277 -1.82 -25.96 -19.89
C ILE A 277 -3.28 -26.29 -20.22
N ILE A 278 -4.20 -26.06 -19.27
CA ILE A 278 -5.63 -26.38 -19.43
C ILE A 278 -6.31 -25.41 -20.40
N LEU A 279 -5.94 -24.12 -20.36
CA LEU A 279 -6.57 -23.05 -21.14
C LEU A 279 -5.89 -22.80 -22.50
N LYS A 280 -4.88 -23.61 -22.83
CA LYS A 280 -4.30 -23.67 -24.17
C LYS A 280 -5.38 -24.03 -25.18
#